data_AF-H0H2Q3-F1
#
_entry.id   AF-H0H2Q3-F1
#
_cell.length_a   1.000
_cell.length_b   1.000
_cell.length_c   1.000
_cell.angle_alpha   90.00
_cell.angle_beta   90.00
_cell.angle_gamma   90.00
#
_symmetry.space_group_name_H-M   'P 1'
#
loop_
_entity.id
_entity.type
_entity.pdbx_description
1 polymer ?
#
loop_
_entity_poly.entity_id
_entity_poly.type
_entity_poly.pdbx_seq_one_letter_code
_entity_poly.pdbx_strand_id
1 'polypeptide(L)'
;MRFVFDEVFNSDVDSTESEEACPATSPASSLCPTPEPSPTAKLHSFAAIRADKLVKKPMTELDPALERFLRDLNLQSKLIPINEHITTTSPVFMPRPTDIPPSKPCRSPLKSSAKRQDMTAPLLEAMEESFQRKMQNLVLTNEREVQSVRDKKRIIEDERKRKEEEERERKEAEEKAKREQESLRQRKEEEERKREEAEARLAQEKQDAQRKKLEEENEKKKQLKKDQEAKVLQQRGKLGKAVTNFDTISKTFWHYKDKIAQIKKDIVLPVKKADVNLRNLLSRHKRKINPKFGQLTNSNQQLFKIQNELTQLINDTKGDPLAYQWILNFIAKAVVHQAETEVRVKPESALPLGKLSLYLLVQFPELQELFMARLVKKCPFVIGFTCEIDTEKGRQNMGWKRNSDDKWEDNASYDERMGGMVSLFAVITRLPLPQEFFSTQSHPFPIALSWHILARICNTPLNLITNTHFVILGSWWDAAAVQFLQAYGQQASKLLVLIGEELTSRMAEKKYVGAARLRILLEAWQINSMESFPEMSA
;
A
#
# COMPACT_ATOMS: atom_id res chain seq x y z
N MET A 1 43.16 -26.97 -30.62
CA MET A 1 42.83 -26.68 -29.20
C MET A 1 42.51 -27.99 -28.50
N ARG A 2 42.90 -28.18 -27.23
CA ARG A 2 42.38 -29.29 -26.40
C ARG A 2 41.10 -28.81 -25.72
N PHE A 3 39.97 -29.43 -26.02
CA PHE A 3 38.71 -29.15 -25.33
C PHE A 3 38.79 -29.65 -23.89
N VAL A 4 38.36 -28.82 -22.93
CA VAL A 4 38.22 -29.19 -21.52
C VAL A 4 36.84 -29.84 -21.33
N PHE A 5 36.78 -31.06 -20.80
CA PHE A 5 35.58 -31.90 -20.90
C PHE A 5 34.55 -31.71 -19.77
N ASP A 6 34.87 -30.95 -18.72
CA ASP A 6 34.15 -31.01 -17.44
C ASP A 6 33.00 -30.02 -17.27
N GLU A 7 32.90 -28.94 -18.05
CA GLU A 7 31.79 -27.95 -17.95
C GLU A 7 30.39 -28.59 -18.12
N VAL A 8 30.32 -29.66 -18.92
CA VAL A 8 29.07 -30.39 -19.23
C VAL A 8 28.54 -31.14 -17.99
N PHE A 9 29.39 -31.38 -16.98
CA PHE A 9 29.05 -32.01 -15.70
C PHE A 9 29.03 -31.03 -14.51
N ASN A 10 29.98 -30.09 -14.41
CA ASN A 10 30.07 -29.23 -13.22
C ASN A 10 28.96 -28.17 -13.11
N SER A 11 28.24 -27.88 -14.20
CA SER A 11 27.07 -26.97 -14.20
C SER A 11 25.78 -27.57 -13.59
N ASP A 12 25.88 -28.72 -12.92
CA ASP A 12 24.79 -29.36 -12.14
C ASP A 12 25.04 -29.34 -10.60
N VAL A 13 26.12 -28.67 -10.13
CA VAL A 13 26.34 -28.35 -8.70
C VAL A 13 25.78 -26.95 -8.41
N ASP A 14 24.57 -26.90 -7.87
CA ASP A 14 23.98 -25.70 -7.28
C ASP A 14 23.44 -26.10 -5.90
N SER A 15 24.02 -25.49 -4.87
CA SER A 15 23.50 -25.33 -3.50
C SER A 15 22.70 -26.51 -2.92
N THR A 16 23.38 -27.46 -2.24
CA THR A 16 22.70 -28.36 -1.30
C THR A 16 22.25 -27.59 -0.07
N GLU A 17 20.95 -27.58 0.21
CA GLU A 17 20.39 -27.11 1.48
C GLU A 17 20.96 -27.95 2.63
N SER A 18 21.35 -27.30 3.73
CA SER A 18 22.00 -27.94 4.88
C SER A 18 20.96 -28.36 5.92
N GLU A 19 20.48 -29.60 5.83
CA GLU A 19 19.81 -30.26 6.96
C GLU A 19 20.85 -30.66 8.03
N GLU A 20 20.64 -30.23 9.27
CA GLU A 20 21.49 -30.64 10.40
C GLU A 20 21.19 -32.09 10.81
N ALA A 21 22.20 -32.96 10.72
CA ALA A 21 22.14 -34.33 11.23
C ALA A 21 23.36 -34.63 12.12
N CYS A 22 23.12 -35.08 13.35
CA CYS A 22 24.16 -35.21 14.37
C CYS A 22 25.16 -36.36 14.07
N PRO A 23 26.47 -36.18 14.31
CA PRO A 23 27.45 -37.27 14.23
C PRO A 23 27.42 -38.16 15.48
N ALA A 24 27.34 -39.47 15.29
CA ALA A 24 27.39 -40.45 16.38
C ALA A 24 28.81 -40.97 16.66
N THR A 25 29.24 -40.80 17.92
CA THR A 25 30.33 -41.47 18.65
C THR A 25 31.19 -42.55 17.98
N SER A 26 32.51 -42.38 18.08
CA SER A 26 33.48 -43.45 18.41
C SER A 26 34.71 -42.86 19.12
N PRO A 27 35.47 -43.62 19.94
CA PRO A 27 35.90 -43.06 21.23
C PRO A 27 37.42 -43.04 21.54
N ALA A 28 37.72 -42.36 22.65
CA ALA A 28 38.81 -42.61 23.61
C ALA A 28 40.27 -42.27 23.24
N SER A 29 40.74 -41.16 23.82
CA SER A 29 41.95 -41.17 24.67
C SER A 29 41.71 -40.29 25.91
N SER A 30 42.44 -40.53 26.99
CA SER A 30 42.13 -40.01 28.34
C SER A 30 43.15 -38.99 28.85
N LEU A 31 42.68 -38.02 29.65
CA LEU A 31 43.30 -37.58 30.92
C LEU A 31 42.42 -36.52 31.64
N CYS A 32 42.57 -36.48 32.96
CA CYS A 32 41.89 -35.61 33.96
C CYS A 32 42.83 -35.53 35.18
N PRO A 33 42.69 -34.60 36.17
CA PRO A 33 41.39 -34.18 36.75
C PRO A 33 41.24 -32.76 37.36
N THR A 34 39.97 -32.37 37.63
CA THR A 34 39.45 -31.54 38.76
C THR A 34 39.87 -30.06 38.96
N PRO A 35 39.06 -29.23 39.69
CA PRO A 35 37.63 -29.34 40.07
C PRO A 35 36.76 -28.08 39.79
N GLU A 36 35.48 -28.22 40.17
CA GLU A 36 34.34 -27.28 40.21
C GLU A 36 34.54 -25.95 41.02
N PRO A 37 33.62 -24.94 41.01
CA PRO A 37 32.14 -25.08 41.00
C PRO A 37 31.27 -24.08 40.19
N SER A 38 29.96 -24.36 40.20
CA SER A 38 28.82 -23.48 39.85
C SER A 38 27.84 -23.39 41.05
N PRO A 39 26.70 -22.66 41.03
CA PRO A 39 26.17 -21.70 40.04
C PRO A 39 25.79 -20.33 40.65
N THR A 40 25.40 -19.34 39.83
CA THR A 40 24.40 -18.33 40.24
C THR A 40 23.71 -17.67 39.05
N ALA A 41 22.38 -17.55 39.09
CA ALA A 41 21.61 -16.85 38.05
C ALA A 41 21.36 -15.38 38.42
N LYS A 42 21.45 -14.46 37.44
CA LYS A 42 20.92 -13.08 37.54
C LYS A 42 20.29 -12.65 36.21
N LEU A 43 19.20 -11.90 36.31
CA LEU A 43 18.37 -11.46 35.19
C LEU A 43 19.02 -10.30 34.42
N HIS A 44 18.71 -10.19 33.11
CA HIS A 44 19.17 -9.10 32.27
C HIS A 44 18.49 -7.77 32.63
N SER A 45 19.30 -6.71 32.82
CA SER A 45 18.84 -5.33 32.88
C SER A 45 18.72 -4.72 31.48
N PHE A 46 17.69 -3.90 31.26
CA PHE A 46 17.58 -3.06 30.06
C PHE A 46 18.63 -1.93 30.11
N ALA A 47 19.29 -1.67 28.98
CA ALA A 47 20.26 -0.59 28.83
C ALA A 47 20.07 0.20 27.52
N ALA A 48 20.13 1.51 27.65
CA ALA A 48 19.87 2.56 26.66
C ALA A 48 20.21 2.28 25.18
N ILE A 49 19.26 2.60 24.30
CA ILE A 49 19.52 2.84 22.87
C ILE A 49 20.37 4.11 22.73
N ARG A 50 21.47 4.04 21.97
CA ARG A 50 22.31 5.20 21.63
C ARG A 50 21.56 6.13 20.65
N ALA A 51 21.65 7.44 20.89
CA ALA A 51 21.22 8.45 19.94
C ALA A 51 22.21 8.56 18.76
N ASP A 52 21.70 8.72 17.54
CA ASP A 52 22.52 9.11 16.40
C ASP A 52 21.84 10.19 15.52
N LYS A 53 22.66 11.17 15.13
CA LYS A 53 22.49 12.31 14.19
C LYS A 53 21.07 12.68 13.72
N LEU A 54 20.51 13.72 14.36
CA LEU A 54 19.47 14.58 13.77
C LEU A 54 20.03 15.39 12.58
N VAL A 55 19.54 15.12 11.36
CA VAL A 55 19.74 16.00 10.20
C VAL A 55 18.75 17.17 10.28
N LYS A 56 19.24 18.41 10.18
CA LYS A 56 18.39 19.60 10.20
C LYS A 56 17.47 19.63 8.97
N LYS A 57 16.16 19.56 9.21
CA LYS A 57 15.10 19.84 8.23
C LYS A 57 14.58 21.27 8.48
N PRO A 58 14.27 22.08 7.46
CA PRO A 58 13.87 23.48 7.67
C PRO A 58 12.59 23.60 8.51
N MET A 59 12.53 24.68 9.29
CA MET A 59 11.43 25.01 10.20
C MET A 59 10.20 25.41 9.38
N THR A 60 9.14 24.60 9.43
CA THR A 60 7.82 24.97 8.89
C THR A 60 7.19 26.03 9.77
N GLU A 61 6.93 27.21 9.20
CA GLU A 61 6.10 28.23 9.83
C GLU A 61 4.65 27.71 9.97
N LEU A 62 4.03 28.02 11.11
CA LEU A 62 2.62 27.67 11.37
C LEU A 62 1.71 28.68 10.67
N ASP A 63 0.60 28.18 10.12
CA ASP A 63 -0.44 29.03 9.50
C ASP A 63 -0.98 30.06 10.52
N PRO A 64 -0.90 31.37 10.25
CA PRO A 64 -1.46 32.41 11.13
C PRO A 64 -2.96 32.27 11.40
N ALA A 65 -3.72 31.57 10.56
CA ALA A 65 -5.12 31.23 10.83
C ALA A 65 -5.25 30.19 11.96
N LEU A 66 -4.39 29.16 11.95
CA LEU A 66 -4.35 28.12 12.99
C LEU A 66 -3.85 28.69 14.33
N GLU A 67 -2.86 29.59 14.29
CA GLU A 67 -2.34 30.21 15.52
C GLU A 67 -3.36 31.13 16.20
N ARG A 68 -4.24 31.80 15.44
CA ARG A 68 -5.39 32.54 15.99
C ARG A 68 -6.42 31.60 16.62
N PHE A 69 -6.79 30.53 15.91
CA PHE A 69 -7.77 29.55 16.38
C PHE A 69 -7.34 28.87 17.70
N LEU A 70 -6.04 28.66 17.89
CA LEU A 70 -5.47 28.13 19.14
C LEU A 70 -5.40 29.14 20.30
N ARG A 71 -5.44 30.46 20.03
CA ARG A 71 -5.53 31.50 21.07
C ARG A 71 -6.97 31.74 21.54
N ASP A 72 -7.95 31.61 20.64
CA ASP A 72 -9.38 31.78 20.98
C ASP A 72 -9.92 30.59 21.83
N LEU A 73 -9.28 29.42 21.74
CA LEU A 73 -9.58 28.24 22.58
C LEU A 73 -8.98 28.38 23.99
N ASN A 74 -9.62 29.18 24.84
CA ASN A 74 -9.25 29.41 26.24
C ASN A 74 -9.49 28.18 27.15
N LEU A 75 -8.61 27.19 27.03
CA LEU A 75 -8.66 25.89 27.73
C LEU A 75 -8.33 25.95 29.23
N GLN A 76 -7.88 27.10 29.77
CA GLN A 76 -7.51 27.24 31.19
C GLN A 76 -8.73 27.46 32.12
N SER A 77 -9.93 27.65 31.56
CA SER A 77 -11.14 28.05 32.30
C SER A 77 -12.03 26.90 32.81
N LYS A 78 -11.66 25.62 32.61
CA LYS A 78 -12.50 24.45 32.95
C LYS A 78 -11.76 23.28 33.62
N LEU A 79 -10.78 23.56 34.49
CA LEU A 79 -10.12 22.53 35.31
C LEU A 79 -10.56 22.64 36.78
N ILE A 80 -11.43 21.72 37.21
CA ILE A 80 -11.74 21.47 38.62
C ILE A 80 -10.95 20.21 39.05
N PRO A 81 -10.03 20.30 40.02
CA PRO A 81 -9.23 19.15 40.45
C PRO A 81 -9.91 18.37 41.59
N ILE A 82 -10.36 17.14 41.33
CA ILE A 82 -10.83 16.20 42.38
C ILE A 82 -10.41 14.77 42.03
N ASN A 83 -9.38 14.25 42.72
CA ASN A 83 -9.38 13.09 43.66
C ASN A 83 -7.91 12.94 44.17
N GLU A 84 -7.49 12.28 45.26
CA GLU A 84 -7.96 11.18 46.13
C GLU A 84 -7.39 11.40 47.57
N HIS A 85 -7.72 10.69 48.67
CA HIS A 85 -8.93 9.96 49.11
C HIS A 85 -8.90 9.77 50.67
N ILE A 86 -10.09 9.85 51.30
CA ILE A 86 -10.61 9.09 52.46
C ILE A 86 -9.78 9.01 53.78
N THR A 87 -10.34 9.59 54.86
CA THR A 87 -10.18 9.22 56.30
C THR A 87 -11.15 10.09 57.16
N THR A 88 -11.53 9.81 58.42
CA THR A 88 -12.24 8.62 58.97
C THR A 88 -12.97 8.96 60.29
N THR A 89 -14.22 8.48 60.46
CA THR A 89 -14.98 8.26 61.73
C THR A 89 -15.32 9.43 62.70
N SER A 90 -16.48 9.33 63.36
CA SER A 90 -17.16 10.32 64.26
C SER A 90 -16.89 10.04 65.78
N PRO A 91 -17.62 10.58 66.81
CA PRO A 91 -18.67 11.64 66.92
C PRO A 91 -18.56 12.61 68.16
N VAL A 92 -19.66 13.35 68.54
CA VAL A 92 -20.11 13.80 69.93
C VAL A 92 -20.13 15.32 70.35
N PHE A 93 -21.35 15.94 70.35
CA PHE A 93 -22.07 16.72 71.43
C PHE A 93 -21.79 18.21 71.90
N MET A 94 -22.77 19.13 71.66
CA MET A 94 -23.33 20.26 72.51
C MET A 94 -22.44 21.48 72.98
N PRO A 95 -22.94 22.68 73.47
CA PRO A 95 -24.15 22.97 74.31
C PRO A 95 -24.91 24.35 74.14
N ARG A 96 -25.61 24.82 75.20
CA ARG A 96 -26.58 25.96 75.38
C ARG A 96 -25.92 27.25 75.99
N PRO A 97 -26.59 28.44 76.11
CA PRO A 97 -27.26 28.88 77.38
C PRO A 97 -28.41 29.95 77.22
N THR A 98 -28.76 30.68 78.30
CA THR A 98 -29.79 31.78 78.43
C THR A 98 -29.19 33.04 79.15
N ASP A 99 -29.82 34.09 79.71
CA ASP A 99 -31.19 34.40 80.22
C ASP A 99 -31.48 35.95 80.39
N ILE A 100 -32.54 36.37 81.13
CA ILE A 100 -33.02 37.77 81.40
C ILE A 100 -32.87 38.19 82.90
N PRO A 101 -33.06 39.48 83.38
CA PRO A 101 -34.40 40.07 83.70
C PRO A 101 -34.46 41.67 83.70
N PRO A 102 -35.24 42.48 84.49
CA PRO A 102 -36.26 43.41 83.89
C PRO A 102 -36.52 44.84 84.53
N SER A 103 -37.60 45.53 84.04
CA SER A 103 -38.45 46.62 84.67
C SER A 103 -38.07 48.12 84.45
N LYS A 104 -38.95 49.17 84.48
CA LYS A 104 -40.45 49.40 84.38
C LYS A 104 -40.78 50.92 84.02
N PRO A 105 -42.05 51.45 83.91
CA PRO A 105 -42.42 52.50 82.91
C PRO A 105 -43.26 53.77 83.37
N CYS A 106 -43.88 54.50 82.42
CA CYS A 106 -45.04 55.48 82.48
C CYS A 106 -44.81 57.01 82.70
N ARG A 107 -45.76 58.00 82.53
CA ARG A 107 -46.93 58.27 81.61
C ARG A 107 -47.75 59.58 81.94
N SER A 108 -47.93 60.54 81.00
CA SER A 108 -49.11 61.51 80.87
C SER A 108 -49.30 62.76 81.84
N PRO A 109 -50.46 63.51 81.96
CA PRO A 109 -50.64 64.88 81.34
C PRO A 109 -51.46 66.03 82.09
N LEU A 110 -51.50 67.25 81.48
CA LEU A 110 -52.55 68.34 81.39
C LEU A 110 -53.36 69.02 82.58
N LYS A 111 -53.15 70.37 82.72
CA LYS A 111 -54.08 71.57 82.80
C LYS A 111 -55.22 71.81 83.87
N SER A 112 -55.79 73.04 83.86
CA SER A 112 -56.65 73.72 84.89
C SER A 112 -57.56 74.88 84.34
N SER A 113 -58.40 75.58 85.16
CA SER A 113 -58.78 77.05 85.05
C SER A 113 -59.75 77.61 86.15
N ALA A 114 -60.55 78.70 85.91
CA ALA A 114 -60.93 79.77 86.89
C ALA A 114 -62.42 80.29 86.90
N LYS A 115 -62.78 81.37 87.64
CA LYS A 115 -64.16 82.00 87.76
C LYS A 115 -64.21 83.48 88.25
N ARG A 116 -65.37 84.19 88.13
CA ARG A 116 -65.69 85.58 88.61
C ARG A 116 -67.21 85.91 88.55
N GLN A 117 -67.69 87.06 89.08
CA GLN A 117 -69.05 87.66 88.87
C GLN A 117 -69.18 89.15 89.33
N ASP A 118 -70.39 89.74 89.41
CA ASP A 118 -70.72 91.18 89.14
C ASP A 118 -71.68 91.92 90.17
N MET A 119 -71.98 93.23 90.00
CA MET A 119 -72.68 94.21 90.89
C MET A 119 -74.08 94.69 90.47
N THR A 120 -74.84 95.22 91.44
CA THR A 120 -76.32 94.99 91.50
C THR A 120 -77.61 96.11 91.68
N ALA A 121 -77.92 97.37 92.36
CA ALA A 121 -78.40 98.90 92.05
C ALA A 121 -77.41 100.11 92.04
N PRO A 122 -77.44 100.93 93.10
CA PRO A 122 -76.51 100.75 94.19
C PRO A 122 -76.87 99.58 95.11
N LEU A 123 -78.16 99.22 95.29
CA LEU A 123 -78.65 98.04 96.03
C LEU A 123 -79.88 97.23 95.41
N LEU A 124 -80.17 97.35 94.07
CA LEU A 124 -81.24 96.78 93.16
C LEU A 124 -81.01 96.59 91.56
N GLU A 125 -80.39 97.48 90.70
CA GLU A 125 -79.66 97.44 89.33
C GLU A 125 -78.04 97.30 89.15
N ALA A 126 -77.09 98.10 89.76
CA ALA A 126 -75.73 97.76 90.37
C ALA A 126 -75.31 97.92 92.02
N MET A 127 -75.55 97.29 93.29
CA MET A 127 -76.02 96.03 94.18
C MET A 127 -77.37 94.99 94.37
N GLU A 128 -78.56 94.76 93.70
CA GLU A 128 -79.30 93.41 93.40
C GLU A 128 -79.27 92.71 91.94
N GLU A 129 -79.75 93.30 90.83
CA GLU A 129 -79.97 92.78 89.44
C GLU A 129 -78.94 91.85 88.77
N SER A 130 -77.62 91.95 88.98
CA SER A 130 -76.69 90.88 88.54
C SER A 130 -77.03 89.52 89.16
N PHE A 131 -78.05 89.39 90.01
CA PHE A 131 -78.74 88.11 90.19
C PHE A 131 -79.25 87.52 88.85
N GLN A 132 -79.86 88.34 87.99
CA GLN A 132 -80.19 88.00 86.59
C GLN A 132 -78.93 87.72 85.76
N ARG A 133 -77.88 88.58 85.80
CA ARG A 133 -76.62 88.31 85.05
C ARG A 133 -75.87 87.08 85.57
N LYS A 134 -75.93 86.77 86.87
CA LYS A 134 -75.40 85.54 87.50
C LYS A 134 -76.14 84.33 86.97
N MET A 135 -77.47 84.39 86.93
CA MET A 135 -78.32 83.32 86.42
C MET A 135 -78.10 83.07 84.92
N GLN A 136 -78.04 84.13 84.09
CA GLN A 136 -77.68 84.01 82.66
C GLN A 136 -76.28 83.40 82.47
N ASN A 137 -75.27 83.85 83.23
CA ASN A 137 -73.92 83.27 83.17
C ASN A 137 -73.87 81.79 83.59
N LEU A 138 -74.74 81.36 84.51
CA LEU A 138 -74.81 79.96 84.95
C LEU A 138 -75.45 79.08 83.89
N VAL A 139 -76.50 79.56 83.21
CA VAL A 139 -77.09 78.87 82.04
C VAL A 139 -76.06 78.74 80.91
N LEU A 140 -75.42 79.85 80.52
CA LEU A 140 -74.41 79.89 79.45
C LEU A 140 -73.14 79.09 79.72
N THR A 141 -72.87 78.71 80.98
CA THR A 141 -71.76 77.80 81.32
C THR A 141 -72.18 76.34 81.28
N ASN A 142 -73.37 75.98 81.79
CA ASN A 142 -73.91 74.64 81.70
C ASN A 142 -74.14 74.19 80.24
N GLU A 143 -74.71 75.05 79.39
CA GLU A 143 -74.92 74.74 77.96
C GLU A 143 -73.61 74.43 77.23
N ARG A 144 -72.52 75.11 77.62
CA ARG A 144 -71.20 74.98 77.00
C ARG A 144 -70.52 73.65 77.35
N GLU A 145 -70.71 73.14 78.56
CA GLU A 145 -70.19 71.83 78.95
C GLU A 145 -70.96 70.68 78.26
N VAL A 146 -72.29 70.78 78.13
CA VAL A 146 -73.11 69.78 77.43
C VAL A 146 -72.69 69.63 75.96
N GLN A 147 -72.42 70.74 75.27
CA GLN A 147 -71.87 70.71 73.90
C GLN A 147 -70.53 69.97 73.85
N SER A 148 -69.59 70.32 74.74
CA SER A 148 -68.24 69.72 74.77
C SER A 148 -68.23 68.20 74.98
N VAL A 149 -69.24 67.63 75.65
CA VAL A 149 -69.38 66.17 75.84
C VAL A 149 -69.97 65.49 74.60
N ARG A 150 -70.92 66.14 73.90
CA ARG A 150 -71.53 65.60 72.67
C ARG A 150 -70.52 65.47 71.53
N ASP A 151 -69.69 66.49 71.31
CA ASP A 151 -68.76 66.52 70.19
C ASP A 151 -67.66 65.44 70.33
N LYS A 152 -67.12 65.28 71.55
CA LYS A 152 -66.11 64.24 71.87
C LYS A 152 -66.60 62.82 71.57
N LYS A 153 -67.90 62.54 71.75
CA LYS A 153 -68.44 61.19 71.50
C LYS A 153 -68.53 60.85 70.01
N ARG A 154 -68.80 61.83 69.13
CA ARG A 154 -68.88 61.61 67.68
C ARG A 154 -67.53 61.23 67.07
N ILE A 155 -66.48 61.94 67.45
CA ILE A 155 -65.11 61.76 66.90
C ILE A 155 -64.62 60.32 67.08
N ILE A 156 -64.88 59.70 68.24
CA ILE A 156 -64.44 58.33 68.57
C ILE A 156 -65.18 57.27 67.74
N GLU A 157 -66.46 57.50 67.43
CA GLU A 157 -67.30 56.59 66.64
C GLU A 157 -66.85 56.52 65.17
N ASP A 158 -66.52 57.69 64.58
CA ASP A 158 -66.05 57.81 63.20
C ASP A 158 -64.61 57.30 63.02
N GLU A 159 -63.74 57.49 64.01
CA GLU A 159 -62.35 57.01 63.95
C GLU A 159 -62.25 55.48 63.99
N ARG A 160 -63.23 54.78 64.59
CA ARG A 160 -63.28 53.31 64.59
C ARG A 160 -63.63 52.75 63.22
N LYS A 161 -64.60 53.35 62.52
CA LYS A 161 -65.08 52.85 61.21
C LYS A 161 -64.00 52.84 60.14
N ARG A 162 -63.21 53.91 60.02
CA ARG A 162 -62.17 54.03 58.97
C ARG A 162 -61.15 52.89 59.03
N LYS A 163 -60.78 52.47 60.23
CA LYS A 163 -59.77 51.40 60.45
C LYS A 163 -60.29 50.02 60.06
N GLU A 164 -61.60 49.78 60.17
CA GLU A 164 -62.28 48.54 59.72
C GLU A 164 -62.52 48.50 58.18
N GLU A 165 -62.21 49.60 57.49
CA GLU A 165 -62.33 49.75 56.04
C GLU A 165 -60.95 49.59 55.37
N GLU A 166 -59.93 50.34 55.83
CA GLU A 166 -58.53 50.23 55.39
C GLU A 166 -57.96 48.79 55.52
N GLU A 167 -58.32 48.05 56.58
CA GLU A 167 -57.81 46.68 56.78
C GLU A 167 -58.41 45.64 55.82
N ARG A 168 -59.54 45.95 55.16
CA ARG A 168 -60.16 45.07 54.15
C ARG A 168 -59.55 45.29 52.77
N GLU A 169 -59.50 46.53 52.29
CA GLU A 169 -58.92 46.86 50.98
C GLU A 169 -57.49 46.31 50.86
N ARG A 170 -56.70 46.41 51.93
CA ARG A 170 -55.31 45.93 51.96
C ARG A 170 -55.18 44.41 51.75
N LYS A 171 -56.15 43.61 52.21
CA LYS A 171 -56.12 42.14 52.08
C LYS A 171 -56.55 41.70 50.67
N GLU A 172 -57.59 42.34 50.13
CA GLU A 172 -58.04 42.07 48.75
C GLU A 172 -56.98 42.44 47.71
N ALA A 173 -56.25 43.54 47.93
CA ALA A 173 -55.12 43.94 47.11
C ALA A 173 -53.96 42.91 47.13
N GLU A 174 -53.60 42.39 48.31
CA GLU A 174 -52.51 41.41 48.44
C GLU A 174 -52.84 40.06 47.80
N GLU A 175 -54.09 39.58 47.92
CA GLU A 175 -54.50 38.33 47.29
C GLU A 175 -54.51 38.44 45.75
N LYS A 176 -55.04 39.55 45.21
CA LYS A 176 -55.06 39.79 43.76
C LYS A 176 -53.65 39.82 43.17
N ALA A 177 -52.71 40.50 43.82
CA ALA A 177 -51.32 40.57 43.37
C ALA A 177 -50.63 39.20 43.28
N LYS A 178 -50.91 38.28 44.23
CA LYS A 178 -50.36 36.91 44.20
C LYS A 178 -50.90 36.10 43.03
N ARG A 179 -52.22 36.13 42.80
CA ARG A 179 -52.88 35.42 41.69
C ARG A 179 -52.37 35.88 40.31
N GLU A 180 -52.16 37.18 40.13
CA GLU A 180 -51.58 37.75 38.89
C GLU A 180 -50.11 37.32 38.71
N GLN A 181 -49.31 37.32 39.78
CA GLN A 181 -47.90 36.91 39.72
C GLN A 181 -47.73 35.41 39.40
N GLU A 182 -48.59 34.54 39.92
CA GLU A 182 -48.57 33.09 39.64
C GLU A 182 -48.95 32.79 38.17
N SER A 183 -50.02 33.41 37.66
CA SER A 183 -50.43 33.25 36.25
C SER A 183 -49.34 33.70 35.26
N LEU A 184 -48.58 34.75 35.62
CA LEU A 184 -47.46 35.22 34.79
C LEU A 184 -46.27 34.25 34.73
N ARG A 185 -46.07 33.38 35.74
CA ARG A 185 -45.00 32.37 35.74
C ARG A 185 -45.35 31.19 34.85
N GLN A 186 -46.54 30.61 35.07
CA GLN A 186 -47.03 29.45 34.30
C GLN A 186 -47.02 29.72 32.78
N ARG A 187 -47.42 30.94 32.35
CA ARG A 187 -47.38 31.33 30.93
C ARG A 187 -45.97 31.38 30.35
N LYS A 188 -44.95 31.77 31.12
CA LYS A 188 -43.56 31.80 30.66
C LYS A 188 -42.98 30.40 30.53
N GLU A 189 -43.21 29.55 31.54
CA GLU A 189 -42.75 28.15 31.55
C GLU A 189 -43.37 27.33 30.40
N GLU A 190 -44.63 27.60 30.04
CA GLU A 190 -45.28 26.96 28.88
C GLU A 190 -44.74 27.48 27.53
N GLU A 191 -44.41 28.77 27.43
CA GLU A 191 -43.83 29.35 26.21
C GLU A 191 -42.37 28.91 25.98
N GLU A 192 -41.58 28.83 27.05
CA GLU A 192 -40.18 28.40 27.03
C GLU A 192 -40.06 26.94 26.57
N ARG A 193 -40.83 26.03 27.18
CA ARG A 193 -40.90 24.62 26.76
C ARG A 193 -41.30 24.43 25.29
N LYS A 194 -42.24 25.24 24.78
CA LYS A 194 -42.66 25.18 23.37
C LYS A 194 -41.57 25.67 22.40
N ARG A 195 -40.70 26.58 22.84
CA ARG A 195 -39.53 27.03 22.06
C ARG A 195 -38.46 25.92 22.02
N GLU A 196 -38.13 25.33 23.16
CA GLU A 196 -37.17 24.21 23.24
C GLU A 196 -37.59 23.01 22.39
N GLU A 197 -38.86 22.58 22.47
CA GLU A 197 -39.37 21.44 21.70
C GLU A 197 -39.36 21.72 20.18
N ALA A 198 -39.65 22.95 19.76
CA ALA A 198 -39.57 23.36 18.36
C ALA A 198 -38.11 23.39 17.86
N GLU A 199 -37.18 23.92 18.65
CA GLU A 199 -35.77 24.00 18.29
C GLU A 199 -35.12 22.60 18.22
N ALA A 200 -35.42 21.72 19.19
CA ALA A 200 -34.95 20.33 19.20
C ALA A 200 -35.37 19.55 17.93
N ARG A 201 -36.65 19.65 17.53
CA ARG A 201 -37.15 19.01 16.30
C ARG A 201 -36.45 19.56 15.04
N LEU A 202 -36.25 20.87 14.97
CA LEU A 202 -35.65 21.54 13.82
C LEU A 202 -34.12 21.28 13.75
N ALA A 203 -33.46 21.02 14.88
CA ALA A 203 -32.09 20.52 14.92
C ALA A 203 -31.98 19.06 14.42
N GLN A 204 -32.90 18.18 14.86
CA GLN A 204 -32.91 16.77 14.45
C GLN A 204 -33.14 16.60 12.94
N GLU A 205 -34.12 17.31 12.36
CA GLU A 205 -34.39 17.27 10.92
C GLU A 205 -33.20 17.76 10.07
N LYS A 206 -32.45 18.75 10.57
CA LYS A 206 -31.19 19.20 9.93
C LYS A 206 -30.10 18.13 9.96
N GLN A 207 -29.95 17.38 11.06
CA GLN A 207 -28.96 16.30 11.15
C GLN A 207 -29.30 15.15 10.19
N ASP A 208 -30.56 14.70 10.15
CA ASP A 208 -30.99 13.64 9.22
C ASP A 208 -30.84 14.05 7.75
N ALA A 209 -31.13 15.32 7.42
CA ALA A 209 -30.94 15.87 6.07
C ALA A 209 -29.45 15.96 5.67
N GLN A 210 -28.55 16.25 6.61
CA GLN A 210 -27.09 16.19 6.36
C GLN A 210 -26.60 14.75 6.21
N ARG A 211 -27.05 13.84 7.08
CA ARG A 211 -26.66 12.42 7.08
C ARG A 211 -26.99 11.74 5.75
N LYS A 212 -28.22 11.92 5.23
CA LYS A 212 -28.65 11.37 3.94
C LYS A 212 -27.84 11.92 2.76
N LYS A 213 -27.54 13.23 2.73
CA LYS A 213 -26.70 13.85 1.69
C LYS A 213 -25.28 13.28 1.69
N LEU A 214 -24.70 13.05 2.87
CA LEU A 214 -23.36 12.47 3.00
C LEU A 214 -23.32 10.99 2.57
N GLU A 215 -24.37 10.22 2.83
CA GLU A 215 -24.48 8.84 2.34
C GLU A 215 -24.61 8.81 0.80
N GLU A 216 -25.52 9.60 0.21
CA GLU A 216 -25.66 9.74 -1.25
C GLU A 216 -24.36 10.16 -1.95
N GLU A 217 -23.62 11.13 -1.39
CA GLU A 217 -22.37 11.61 -1.98
C GLU A 217 -21.27 10.54 -1.94
N ASN A 218 -21.20 9.77 -0.84
CA ASN A 218 -20.27 8.66 -0.72
C ASN A 218 -20.61 7.49 -1.67
N GLU A 219 -21.89 7.17 -1.86
CA GLU A 219 -22.29 6.16 -2.85
C GLU A 219 -21.97 6.61 -4.28
N LYS A 220 -22.30 7.87 -4.64
CA LYS A 220 -21.95 8.46 -5.95
C LYS A 220 -20.43 8.44 -6.18
N LYS A 221 -19.62 8.82 -5.18
CA LYS A 221 -18.15 8.72 -5.23
C LYS A 221 -17.65 7.28 -5.39
N LYS A 222 -18.27 6.31 -4.69
CA LYS A 222 -17.91 4.89 -4.74
C LYS A 222 -18.24 4.26 -6.09
N GLN A 223 -19.36 4.64 -6.70
CA GLN A 223 -19.74 4.20 -8.04
C GLN A 223 -18.85 4.86 -9.11
N LEU A 224 -18.56 6.16 -9.01
CA LEU A 224 -17.68 6.84 -9.96
C LEU A 224 -16.28 6.20 -10.01
N LYS A 225 -15.73 5.79 -8.85
CA LYS A 225 -14.45 5.06 -8.78
C LYS A 225 -14.52 3.69 -9.48
N LYS A 226 -15.55 2.88 -9.21
CA LYS A 226 -15.77 1.61 -9.91
C LYS A 226 -15.89 1.78 -11.42
N ASP A 227 -16.64 2.79 -11.87
CA ASP A 227 -16.84 3.06 -13.30
C ASP A 227 -15.55 3.56 -13.97
N GLN A 228 -14.70 4.31 -13.26
CA GLN A 228 -13.36 4.70 -13.71
C GLN A 228 -12.42 3.49 -13.78
N GLU A 229 -12.35 2.66 -12.73
CA GLU A 229 -11.55 1.43 -12.69
C GLU A 229 -11.96 0.46 -13.81
N ALA A 230 -13.26 0.27 -14.04
CA ALA A 230 -13.78 -0.56 -15.13
C ALA A 230 -13.44 0.01 -16.52
N LYS A 231 -13.51 1.34 -16.72
CA LYS A 231 -13.10 2.00 -17.97
C LYS A 231 -11.59 1.88 -18.20
N VAL A 232 -10.76 2.08 -17.17
CA VAL A 232 -9.31 1.88 -17.25
C VAL A 232 -8.99 0.42 -17.59
N LEU A 233 -9.62 -0.55 -16.92
CA LEU A 233 -9.44 -1.98 -17.20
C LEU A 233 -9.87 -2.34 -18.63
N GLN A 234 -10.98 -1.80 -19.13
CA GLN A 234 -11.46 -2.05 -20.49
C GLN A 234 -10.57 -1.38 -21.56
N GLN A 235 -10.03 -0.19 -21.29
CA GLN A 235 -9.01 0.44 -22.15
C GLN A 235 -7.71 -0.37 -22.17
N ARG A 236 -7.26 -0.82 -20.99
CA ARG A 236 -6.08 -1.71 -20.84
C ARG A 236 -6.28 -3.04 -21.57
N GLY A 237 -7.50 -3.59 -21.58
CA GLY A 237 -7.86 -4.78 -22.35
C GLY A 237 -7.92 -4.57 -23.87
N LYS A 238 -8.22 -3.36 -24.35
CA LYS A 238 -8.15 -3.01 -25.78
C LYS A 238 -6.70 -2.79 -26.24
N LEU A 239 -5.89 -2.07 -25.45
CA LEU A 239 -4.45 -1.89 -25.71
C LEU A 239 -3.66 -3.19 -25.55
N GLY A 240 -4.00 -4.03 -24.57
CA GLY A 240 -3.35 -5.31 -24.29
C GLY A 240 -3.55 -6.41 -25.34
N LYS A 241 -4.33 -6.15 -26.41
CA LYS A 241 -4.33 -6.99 -27.63
C LYS A 241 -3.23 -6.61 -28.62
N ALA A 242 -2.60 -5.44 -28.46
CA ALA A 242 -1.52 -4.92 -29.31
C ALA A 242 -0.18 -4.75 -28.56
N VAL A 243 -0.22 -4.57 -27.24
CA VAL A 243 0.96 -4.43 -26.38
C VAL A 243 1.40 -5.79 -25.82
N THR A 244 2.71 -6.00 -25.70
CA THR A 244 3.32 -7.19 -25.09
C THR A 244 2.77 -7.46 -23.68
N ASN A 245 2.21 -8.65 -23.46
CA ASN A 245 1.79 -9.12 -22.13
C ASN A 245 2.96 -9.86 -21.43
N PHE A 246 3.61 -9.19 -20.48
CA PHE A 246 4.74 -9.73 -19.73
C PHE A 246 4.35 -10.82 -18.72
N ASP A 247 3.12 -10.84 -18.20
CA ASP A 247 2.65 -11.92 -17.32
C ASP A 247 2.58 -13.25 -18.06
N THR A 248 2.16 -13.23 -19.33
CA THR A 248 2.17 -14.41 -20.21
C THR A 248 3.60 -14.88 -20.50
N ILE A 249 4.53 -13.96 -20.77
CA ILE A 249 5.95 -14.31 -21.01
C ILE A 249 6.58 -14.90 -19.74
N SER A 250 6.28 -14.34 -18.58
CA SER A 250 6.71 -14.87 -17.27
C SER A 250 6.17 -16.29 -17.05
N LYS A 251 4.88 -16.54 -17.33
CA LYS A 251 4.30 -17.90 -17.30
C LYS A 251 4.99 -18.87 -18.27
N THR A 252 5.31 -18.44 -19.49
CA THR A 252 6.08 -19.25 -20.45
C THR A 252 7.51 -19.55 -19.95
N PHE A 253 8.19 -18.57 -19.35
CA PHE A 253 9.50 -18.77 -18.74
C PHE A 253 9.46 -19.80 -17.60
N TRP A 254 8.51 -19.65 -16.66
CA TRP A 254 8.36 -20.58 -15.53
C TRP A 254 7.95 -21.99 -15.99
N HIS A 255 7.05 -22.13 -16.96
CA HIS A 255 6.74 -23.42 -17.58
C HIS A 255 7.99 -24.15 -18.10
N TYR A 256 8.91 -23.44 -18.78
CA TYR A 256 10.16 -24.05 -19.23
C TYR A 256 11.15 -24.34 -18.09
N LYS A 257 11.15 -23.55 -17.01
CA LYS A 257 11.94 -23.83 -15.80
C LYS A 257 11.43 -25.09 -15.08
N ASP A 258 10.12 -25.26 -14.99
CA ASP A 258 9.46 -26.45 -14.45
C ASP A 258 9.72 -27.67 -15.34
N LYS A 259 9.67 -27.51 -16.67
CA LYS A 259 10.06 -28.57 -17.62
C LYS A 259 11.52 -29.01 -17.42
N ILE A 260 12.45 -28.09 -17.13
CA ILE A 260 13.83 -28.44 -16.79
C ILE A 260 13.94 -29.22 -15.47
N ALA A 261 13.14 -28.87 -14.46
CA ALA A 261 13.05 -29.63 -13.21
C ALA A 261 12.47 -31.04 -13.46
N GLN A 262 11.42 -31.15 -14.29
CA GLN A 262 10.86 -32.43 -14.72
C GLN A 262 11.91 -33.28 -15.45
N ILE A 263 12.64 -32.74 -16.42
CA ILE A 263 13.71 -33.45 -17.15
C ILE A 263 14.80 -33.96 -16.19
N LYS A 264 15.14 -33.19 -15.13
CA LYS A 264 16.07 -33.65 -14.09
C LYS A 264 15.50 -34.84 -13.31
N LYS A 265 14.23 -34.77 -12.89
CA LYS A 265 13.53 -35.78 -12.09
C LYS A 265 13.23 -37.07 -12.86
N ASP A 266 12.69 -36.97 -14.06
CA ASP A 266 12.04 -38.07 -14.79
C ASP A 266 12.98 -38.76 -15.79
N ILE A 267 14.03 -38.06 -16.27
CA ILE A 267 14.98 -38.58 -17.28
C ILE A 267 16.39 -38.72 -16.70
N VAL A 268 16.93 -37.67 -16.09
CA VAL A 268 18.35 -37.66 -15.66
C VAL A 268 18.59 -38.50 -14.40
N LEU A 269 17.72 -38.43 -13.39
CA LEU A 269 17.87 -39.22 -12.16
C LEU A 269 17.63 -40.74 -12.37
N PRO A 270 16.63 -41.20 -13.15
CA PRO A 270 16.43 -42.63 -13.38
C PRO A 270 17.58 -43.26 -14.16
N VAL A 271 18.14 -42.59 -15.17
CA VAL A 271 19.34 -43.08 -15.88
C VAL A 271 20.56 -43.21 -14.95
N LYS A 272 20.70 -42.37 -13.91
CA LYS A 272 21.76 -42.58 -12.89
C LYS A 272 21.55 -43.84 -12.05
N LYS A 273 20.30 -44.27 -11.84
CA LYS A 273 19.92 -45.48 -11.08
C LYS A 273 19.76 -46.73 -11.93
N ALA A 274 19.76 -46.59 -13.27
CA ALA A 274 19.54 -47.68 -14.20
C ALA A 274 20.74 -48.63 -14.35
N ASP A 275 20.49 -49.76 -15.02
CA ASP A 275 21.46 -50.84 -15.20
C ASP A 275 22.80 -50.37 -15.81
N VAL A 276 23.85 -51.08 -15.42
CA VAL A 276 25.23 -50.88 -15.89
C VAL A 276 25.31 -50.96 -17.42
N ASN A 277 24.58 -51.88 -18.06
CA ASN A 277 24.62 -52.03 -19.51
C ASN A 277 24.03 -50.80 -20.22
N LEU A 278 22.88 -50.30 -19.76
CA LEU A 278 22.28 -49.07 -20.30
C LEU A 278 23.19 -47.85 -20.09
N ARG A 279 23.75 -47.69 -18.89
CA ARG A 279 24.67 -46.57 -18.60
C ARG A 279 25.95 -46.65 -19.45
N ASN A 280 26.46 -47.85 -19.74
CA ASN A 280 27.57 -48.06 -20.65
C ASN A 280 27.20 -47.76 -22.12
N LEU A 281 26.03 -48.18 -22.58
CA LEU A 281 25.51 -47.88 -23.92
C LEU A 281 25.39 -46.36 -24.13
N LEU A 282 24.68 -45.67 -23.22
CA LEU A 282 24.53 -44.21 -23.26
C LEU A 282 25.89 -43.50 -23.18
N SER A 283 26.82 -43.97 -22.35
CA SER A 283 28.18 -43.41 -22.26
C SER A 283 29.03 -43.68 -23.52
N ARG A 284 28.74 -44.72 -24.29
CA ARG A 284 29.34 -44.96 -25.62
C ARG A 284 28.73 -44.02 -26.66
N HIS A 285 27.40 -43.85 -26.67
CA HIS A 285 26.71 -43.01 -27.66
C HIS A 285 27.00 -41.52 -27.41
N LYS A 286 26.98 -41.06 -26.15
CA LYS A 286 27.45 -39.72 -25.74
C LYS A 286 28.83 -39.38 -26.33
N ARG A 287 29.80 -40.31 -26.21
CA ARG A 287 31.17 -40.12 -26.71
C ARG A 287 31.28 -40.12 -28.25
N LYS A 288 30.40 -40.84 -28.95
CA LYS A 288 30.32 -40.77 -30.43
C LYS A 288 29.63 -39.48 -30.91
N ILE A 289 28.61 -39.01 -30.20
CA ILE A 289 27.77 -37.86 -30.56
C ILE A 289 28.47 -36.53 -30.26
N ASN A 290 29.10 -36.36 -29.09
CA ASN A 290 29.63 -35.04 -28.67
C ASN A 290 30.61 -34.40 -29.68
N PRO A 291 31.55 -35.14 -30.32
CA PRO A 291 32.45 -34.55 -31.32
C PRO A 291 31.76 -34.14 -32.63
N LYS A 292 30.52 -34.55 -32.88
CA LYS A 292 29.84 -34.33 -34.17
C LYS A 292 29.46 -32.88 -34.41
N PHE A 293 29.09 -32.15 -33.34
CA PHE A 293 28.77 -30.73 -33.43
C PHE A 293 30.00 -29.90 -33.82
N GLY A 294 31.15 -30.15 -33.18
CA GLY A 294 32.45 -29.57 -33.56
C GLY A 294 33.13 -30.22 -34.77
N GLN A 295 32.43 -31.08 -35.52
CA GLN A 295 32.83 -31.59 -36.84
C GLN A 295 32.01 -30.95 -37.97
N LEU A 296 31.12 -30.01 -37.65
CA LEU A 296 30.43 -29.21 -38.65
C LEU A 296 31.39 -28.24 -39.34
N THR A 297 31.16 -28.03 -40.63
CA THR A 297 31.87 -27.06 -41.46
C THR A 297 30.87 -26.37 -42.37
N ASN A 298 31.30 -25.37 -43.13
CA ASN A 298 30.43 -24.62 -44.03
C ASN A 298 30.08 -25.39 -45.34
N SER A 299 30.25 -26.72 -45.41
CA SER A 299 29.87 -27.57 -46.57
C SER A 299 28.63 -28.41 -46.27
N ASN A 300 27.70 -28.46 -47.22
CA ASN A 300 26.48 -29.25 -47.11
C ASN A 300 26.78 -30.78 -47.12
N GLN A 301 27.75 -31.26 -47.90
CA GLN A 301 28.18 -32.67 -47.84
C GLN A 301 28.57 -33.15 -46.43
N GLN A 302 29.36 -32.36 -45.71
CA GLN A 302 29.76 -32.70 -44.34
C GLN A 302 28.56 -32.64 -43.38
N LEU A 303 27.64 -31.69 -43.57
CA LEU A 303 26.38 -31.62 -42.82
C LEU A 303 25.53 -32.89 -43.03
N PHE A 304 25.30 -33.32 -44.28
CA PHE A 304 24.51 -34.53 -44.58
C PHE A 304 25.12 -35.79 -43.98
N LYS A 305 26.46 -35.91 -44.00
CA LYS A 305 27.17 -37.00 -43.33
C LYS A 305 26.91 -37.00 -41.82
N ILE A 306 27.04 -35.84 -41.16
CA ILE A 306 26.84 -35.69 -39.72
C ILE A 306 25.36 -35.93 -39.33
N GLN A 307 24.40 -35.47 -40.14
CA GLN A 307 22.97 -35.75 -39.97
C GLN A 307 22.69 -37.25 -39.99
N ASN A 308 23.19 -37.98 -40.99
CA ASN A 308 23.00 -39.43 -41.10
C ASN A 308 23.65 -40.20 -39.95
N GLU A 309 24.89 -39.85 -39.58
CA GLU A 309 25.60 -40.49 -38.45
C GLU A 309 24.86 -40.25 -37.11
N LEU A 310 24.31 -39.06 -36.88
CA LEU A 310 23.53 -38.76 -35.69
C LEU A 310 22.16 -39.45 -35.69
N THR A 311 21.44 -39.46 -36.82
CA THR A 311 20.15 -40.15 -36.96
C THR A 311 20.27 -41.65 -36.64
N GLN A 312 21.33 -42.32 -37.09
CA GLN A 312 21.60 -43.71 -36.71
C GLN A 312 21.86 -43.85 -35.20
N LEU A 313 22.78 -43.05 -34.64
CA LEU A 313 23.15 -43.12 -33.21
C LEU A 313 22.01 -42.78 -32.24
N ILE A 314 20.98 -42.07 -32.71
CA ILE A 314 19.73 -41.80 -31.98
C ILE A 314 18.73 -42.95 -32.16
N ASN A 315 18.53 -43.44 -33.39
CA ASN A 315 17.66 -44.60 -33.66
C ASN A 315 18.10 -45.85 -32.89
N ASP A 316 19.41 -46.08 -32.73
CA ASP A 316 20.01 -47.12 -31.88
C ASP A 316 19.47 -47.12 -30.42
N THR A 317 18.97 -45.98 -29.94
CA THR A 317 18.43 -45.84 -28.56
C THR A 317 16.91 -45.99 -28.46
N LYS A 318 16.17 -46.02 -29.57
CA LYS A 318 14.68 -46.06 -29.56
C LYS A 318 14.08 -47.34 -28.95
N GLY A 319 14.87 -48.41 -28.80
CA GLY A 319 14.44 -49.63 -28.10
C GLY A 319 14.21 -49.46 -26.60
N ASP A 320 14.70 -48.37 -25.99
CA ASP A 320 14.47 -48.00 -24.59
C ASP A 320 14.00 -46.53 -24.54
N PRO A 321 12.74 -46.24 -24.14
CA PRO A 321 12.22 -44.88 -24.10
C PRO A 321 13.00 -43.93 -23.17
N LEU A 322 13.57 -44.44 -22.08
CA LEU A 322 14.37 -43.65 -21.14
C LEU A 322 15.75 -43.36 -21.74
N ALA A 323 16.35 -44.33 -22.45
CA ALA A 323 17.59 -44.14 -23.21
C ALA A 323 17.44 -43.06 -24.29
N TYR A 324 16.35 -43.14 -25.06
CA TYR A 324 16.02 -42.22 -26.14
C TYR A 324 15.78 -40.79 -25.63
N GLN A 325 14.92 -40.60 -24.61
CA GLN A 325 14.71 -39.28 -24.01
C GLN A 325 16.00 -38.70 -23.40
N TRP A 326 16.86 -39.53 -22.82
CA TRP A 326 18.15 -39.08 -22.29
C TRP A 326 19.11 -38.64 -23.39
N ILE A 327 19.20 -39.36 -24.52
CA ILE A 327 20.10 -38.98 -25.61
C ILE A 327 19.63 -37.71 -26.33
N LEU A 328 18.32 -37.52 -26.51
CA LEU A 328 17.77 -36.26 -27.04
C LEU A 328 18.03 -35.08 -26.09
N ASN A 329 17.84 -35.27 -24.78
CA ASN A 329 18.18 -34.23 -23.79
C ASN A 329 19.69 -33.94 -23.75
N PHE A 330 20.55 -34.94 -23.99
CA PHE A 330 21.99 -34.73 -24.14
C PHE A 330 22.32 -33.92 -25.41
N ILE A 331 21.69 -34.23 -26.55
CA ILE A 331 21.82 -33.47 -27.79
C ILE A 331 21.37 -32.01 -27.59
N ALA A 332 20.23 -31.79 -26.93
CA ALA A 332 19.77 -30.44 -26.57
C ALA A 332 20.78 -29.70 -25.67
N LYS A 333 21.40 -30.36 -24.67
CA LYS A 333 22.51 -29.77 -23.88
C LYS A 333 23.72 -29.43 -24.77
N ALA A 334 24.10 -30.31 -25.69
CA ALA A 334 25.30 -30.17 -26.52
C ALA A 334 25.16 -29.06 -27.57
N VAL A 335 24.05 -29.00 -28.32
CA VAL A 335 23.80 -27.95 -29.33
C VAL A 335 23.79 -26.56 -28.70
N VAL A 336 23.10 -26.38 -27.56
CA VAL A 336 23.07 -25.09 -26.85
C VAL A 336 24.42 -24.74 -26.20
N HIS A 337 25.26 -25.73 -25.90
CA HIS A 337 26.64 -25.49 -25.47
C HIS A 337 27.56 -25.09 -26.63
N GLN A 338 27.40 -25.68 -27.81
CA GLN A 338 28.11 -25.27 -29.03
C GLN A 338 27.77 -23.81 -29.40
N ALA A 339 26.53 -23.38 -29.17
CA ALA A 339 26.09 -22.00 -29.40
C ALA A 339 26.75 -20.97 -28.45
N GLU A 340 26.95 -21.29 -27.17
CA GLU A 340 27.63 -20.37 -26.24
C GLU A 340 29.16 -20.42 -26.31
N THR A 341 29.75 -21.30 -27.15
CA THR A 341 31.21 -21.52 -27.25
C THR A 341 31.77 -21.27 -28.65
N GLU A 342 31.33 -22.02 -29.67
CA GLU A 342 31.80 -21.85 -31.05
C GLU A 342 31.08 -20.68 -31.74
N VAL A 343 29.74 -20.64 -31.70
CA VAL A 343 28.97 -19.55 -32.32
C VAL A 343 29.26 -18.21 -31.64
N ARG A 344 29.63 -18.23 -30.35
CA ARG A 344 30.14 -17.07 -29.60
C ARG A 344 31.35 -16.42 -30.28
N VAL A 345 32.33 -17.21 -30.72
CA VAL A 345 33.58 -16.70 -31.32
C VAL A 345 33.55 -16.66 -32.85
N LYS A 346 32.61 -17.36 -33.47
CA LYS A 346 32.46 -17.50 -34.92
C LYS A 346 30.96 -17.52 -35.31
N PRO A 347 30.29 -16.35 -35.38
CA PRO A 347 28.83 -16.28 -35.53
C PRO A 347 28.27 -17.03 -36.74
N GLU A 348 29.00 -17.11 -37.85
CA GLU A 348 28.58 -17.81 -39.07
C GLU A 348 28.51 -19.34 -38.89
N SER A 349 29.15 -19.91 -37.86
CA SER A 349 28.98 -21.32 -37.48
C SER A 349 27.55 -21.64 -36.99
N ALA A 350 26.75 -20.62 -36.67
CA ALA A 350 25.31 -20.76 -36.45
C ALA A 350 24.59 -21.40 -37.64
N LEU A 351 25.05 -21.17 -38.88
CA LEU A 351 24.38 -21.66 -40.08
C LEU A 351 24.38 -23.21 -40.21
N PRO A 352 25.53 -23.91 -40.24
CA PRO A 352 25.55 -25.37 -40.25
C PRO A 352 24.95 -25.98 -38.98
N LEU A 353 25.19 -25.38 -37.80
CA LEU A 353 24.60 -25.85 -36.54
C LEU A 353 23.07 -25.72 -36.54
N GLY A 354 22.54 -24.64 -37.11
CA GLY A 354 21.10 -24.40 -37.27
C GLY A 354 20.45 -25.36 -38.25
N LYS A 355 21.07 -25.62 -39.41
CA LYS A 355 20.58 -26.63 -40.38
C LYS A 355 20.58 -28.05 -39.78
N LEU A 356 21.61 -28.42 -39.01
CA LEU A 356 21.62 -29.69 -38.26
C LEU A 356 20.50 -29.73 -37.22
N SER A 357 20.37 -28.66 -36.43
CA SER A 357 19.37 -28.58 -35.35
C SER A 357 17.95 -28.70 -35.88
N LEU A 358 17.60 -27.95 -36.94
CA LEU A 358 16.28 -27.99 -37.54
C LEU A 358 15.94 -29.37 -38.10
N TYR A 359 16.88 -30.04 -38.78
CA TYR A 359 16.72 -31.43 -39.23
C TYR A 359 16.41 -32.37 -38.05
N LEU A 360 17.22 -32.32 -36.97
CA LEU A 360 17.02 -33.19 -35.81
C LEU A 360 15.70 -32.90 -35.07
N LEU A 361 15.25 -31.64 -35.04
CA LEU A 361 13.99 -31.22 -34.42
C LEU A 361 12.75 -31.74 -35.16
N VAL A 362 12.87 -32.01 -36.46
CA VAL A 362 11.77 -32.47 -37.33
C VAL A 362 11.80 -34.00 -37.48
N GLN A 363 13.00 -34.59 -37.49
CA GLN A 363 13.21 -36.05 -37.49
C GLN A 363 12.94 -36.71 -36.13
N PHE A 364 13.08 -35.97 -35.02
CA PHE A 364 12.82 -36.43 -33.65
C PHE A 364 12.00 -35.39 -32.88
N PRO A 365 10.67 -35.33 -33.06
CA PRO A 365 9.84 -34.25 -32.50
C PRO A 365 9.91 -34.09 -30.98
N GLU A 366 10.23 -35.14 -30.22
CA GLU A 366 10.41 -35.06 -28.77
C GLU A 366 11.61 -34.17 -28.37
N LEU A 367 12.54 -33.90 -29.29
CA LEU A 367 13.63 -32.94 -29.11
C LEU A 367 13.12 -31.50 -28.98
N GLN A 368 11.95 -31.16 -29.52
CA GLN A 368 11.46 -29.77 -29.61
C GLN A 368 11.27 -29.13 -28.23
N GLU A 369 10.53 -29.79 -27.32
CA GLU A 369 10.38 -29.30 -25.94
C GLU A 369 11.71 -29.28 -25.18
N LEU A 370 12.52 -30.34 -25.35
CA LEU A 370 13.81 -30.49 -24.67
C LEU A 370 14.80 -29.38 -25.07
N PHE A 371 14.83 -29.02 -26.34
CA PHE A 371 15.66 -27.96 -26.92
C PHE A 371 15.17 -26.57 -26.49
N MET A 372 13.86 -26.29 -26.63
CA MET A 372 13.31 -24.99 -26.27
C MET A 372 13.43 -24.71 -24.76
N ALA A 373 13.17 -25.71 -23.91
CA ALA A 373 13.40 -25.60 -22.47
C ALA A 373 14.89 -25.36 -22.14
N ARG A 374 15.81 -25.98 -22.90
CA ARG A 374 17.25 -25.81 -22.70
C ARG A 374 17.76 -24.43 -23.13
N LEU A 375 17.23 -23.88 -24.23
CA LEU A 375 17.47 -22.51 -24.65
C LEU A 375 16.93 -21.52 -23.62
N VAL A 376 15.64 -21.57 -23.28
CA VAL A 376 15.02 -20.61 -22.35
C VAL A 376 15.67 -20.63 -20.96
N LYS A 377 16.15 -21.79 -20.47
CA LYS A 377 16.89 -21.89 -19.20
C LYS A 377 18.28 -21.23 -19.21
N LYS A 378 18.85 -20.95 -20.38
CA LYS A 378 20.20 -20.38 -20.54
C LYS A 378 20.24 -19.02 -21.23
N CYS A 379 19.23 -18.69 -22.02
CA CYS A 379 19.07 -17.44 -22.75
C CYS A 379 17.55 -17.11 -22.82
N PRO A 380 16.97 -16.50 -21.78
CA PRO A 380 15.52 -16.24 -21.74
C PRO A 380 15.04 -15.25 -22.82
N PHE A 381 15.97 -14.51 -23.42
CA PHE A 381 15.71 -13.59 -24.51
C PHE A 381 15.10 -14.24 -25.77
N VAL A 382 15.26 -15.56 -25.98
CA VAL A 382 14.61 -16.26 -27.10
C VAL A 382 13.07 -16.25 -27.02
N ILE A 383 12.51 -15.97 -25.83
CA ILE A 383 11.08 -15.68 -25.63
C ILE A 383 10.81 -14.22 -25.21
N GLY A 384 11.83 -13.35 -25.25
CA GLY A 384 11.72 -11.96 -24.80
C GLY A 384 11.40 -11.81 -23.30
N PHE A 385 11.88 -12.73 -22.46
CA PHE A 385 11.81 -12.58 -21.00
C PHE A 385 13.01 -11.78 -20.50
N THR A 386 12.74 -10.75 -19.69
CA THR A 386 13.74 -9.97 -18.95
C THR A 386 13.26 -9.80 -17.51
N CYS A 387 14.16 -9.92 -16.54
CA CYS A 387 13.93 -9.55 -15.14
C CYS A 387 15.15 -8.82 -14.55
N GLU A 388 14.96 -8.21 -13.37
CA GLU A 388 16.03 -7.53 -12.63
C GLU A 388 17.16 -8.51 -12.26
N ILE A 389 18.41 -8.03 -12.28
CA ILE A 389 19.64 -8.83 -12.06
C ILE A 389 20.46 -8.37 -10.84
N ASP A 390 19.87 -7.53 -9.99
CA ASP A 390 20.49 -7.05 -8.76
C ASP A 390 20.46 -8.13 -7.66
N THR A 391 19.49 -9.04 -7.73
CA THR A 391 19.43 -10.24 -6.87
C THR A 391 20.16 -11.41 -7.51
N GLU A 392 20.70 -12.29 -6.67
CA GLU A 392 21.30 -13.55 -7.13
C GLU A 392 20.31 -14.38 -7.96
N LYS A 393 19.05 -14.45 -7.51
CA LYS A 393 18.00 -15.20 -8.20
C LYS A 393 17.65 -14.60 -9.56
N GLY A 394 17.72 -13.28 -9.70
CA GLY A 394 17.62 -12.58 -10.97
C GLY A 394 18.70 -13.02 -11.97
N ARG A 395 19.96 -13.06 -11.54
CA ARG A 395 21.09 -13.54 -12.35
C ARG A 395 20.95 -15.02 -12.75
N GLN A 396 20.59 -15.89 -11.80
CA GLN A 396 20.27 -17.30 -12.07
C GLN A 396 19.09 -17.47 -13.05
N ASN A 397 18.12 -16.56 -13.03
CA ASN A 397 16.99 -16.57 -13.96
C ASN A 397 17.38 -16.08 -15.36
N MET A 398 18.20 -15.05 -15.46
CA MET A 398 18.69 -14.47 -16.71
C MET A 398 19.83 -15.26 -17.39
N GLY A 399 20.26 -16.39 -16.82
CA GLY A 399 21.21 -17.31 -17.45
C GLY A 399 22.69 -16.97 -17.26
N TRP A 400 23.02 -16.17 -16.24
CA TRP A 400 24.41 -15.91 -15.83
C TRP A 400 25.07 -17.19 -15.30
N LYS A 401 26.36 -17.37 -15.58
CA LYS A 401 27.22 -18.40 -14.98
C LYS A 401 28.07 -17.81 -13.85
N ARG A 402 28.41 -18.64 -12.87
CA ARG A 402 29.55 -18.42 -11.97
C ARG A 402 30.80 -19.11 -12.54
N ASN A 403 31.98 -18.60 -12.20
CA ASN A 403 33.29 -19.14 -12.59
C ASN A 403 33.84 -20.11 -11.52
N SER A 404 35.11 -20.51 -11.66
CA SER A 404 35.82 -21.39 -10.71
C SER A 404 35.87 -20.88 -9.27
N ASP A 405 35.78 -19.56 -9.09
CA ASP A 405 35.98 -18.86 -7.82
C ASP A 405 34.63 -18.51 -7.15
N ASP A 406 33.53 -19.14 -7.61
CA ASP A 406 32.13 -18.80 -7.32
C ASP A 406 31.71 -17.37 -7.76
N LYS A 407 32.59 -16.58 -8.37
CA LYS A 407 32.28 -15.22 -8.83
C LYS A 407 31.41 -15.27 -10.09
N TRP A 408 30.51 -14.32 -10.25
CA TRP A 408 29.82 -14.12 -11.52
C TRP A 408 30.80 -13.91 -12.68
N GLU A 409 30.49 -14.45 -13.86
CA GLU A 409 31.21 -14.09 -15.09
C GLU A 409 31.09 -12.57 -15.36
N ASP A 410 32.01 -12.04 -16.15
CA ASP A 410 31.98 -10.65 -16.55
C ASP A 410 30.87 -10.35 -17.59
N ASN A 411 30.49 -9.08 -17.69
CA ASN A 411 29.42 -8.64 -18.58
C ASN A 411 29.68 -8.97 -20.06
N ALA A 412 30.94 -8.96 -20.52
CA ALA A 412 31.26 -9.26 -21.92
C ALA A 412 31.14 -10.77 -22.20
N SER A 413 31.63 -11.63 -21.31
CA SER A 413 31.38 -13.08 -21.38
C SER A 413 29.89 -13.40 -21.41
N TYR A 414 29.10 -12.80 -20.51
CA TYR A 414 27.66 -12.97 -20.49
C TYR A 414 27.02 -12.53 -21.82
N ASP A 415 27.27 -11.30 -22.25
CA ASP A 415 26.68 -10.72 -23.46
C ASP A 415 27.04 -11.52 -24.73
N GLU A 416 28.31 -11.93 -24.88
CA GLU A 416 28.78 -12.74 -26.01
C GLU A 416 28.15 -14.15 -26.02
N ARG A 417 28.00 -14.80 -24.85
CA ARG A 417 27.27 -16.09 -24.76
C ARG A 417 25.80 -15.95 -25.14
N MET A 418 25.14 -14.86 -24.72
CA MET A 418 23.75 -14.59 -25.11
C MET A 418 23.65 -14.35 -26.62
N GLY A 419 24.58 -13.59 -27.20
CA GLY A 419 24.69 -13.36 -28.64
C GLY A 419 24.75 -14.68 -29.43
N GLY A 420 25.71 -15.56 -29.11
CA GLY A 420 25.86 -16.84 -29.80
C GLY A 420 24.63 -17.77 -29.70
N MET A 421 23.95 -17.80 -28.54
CA MET A 421 22.70 -18.56 -28.37
C MET A 421 21.53 -17.95 -29.16
N VAL A 422 21.44 -16.62 -29.25
CA VAL A 422 20.42 -15.94 -30.07
C VAL A 422 20.71 -16.09 -31.57
N SER A 423 21.97 -16.04 -32.01
CA SER A 423 22.36 -16.31 -33.41
C SER A 423 21.89 -17.68 -33.88
N LEU A 424 22.11 -18.74 -33.09
CA LEU A 424 21.62 -20.08 -33.43
C LEU A 424 20.09 -20.11 -33.55
N PHE A 425 19.38 -19.53 -32.59
CA PHE A 425 17.92 -19.53 -32.62
C PHE A 425 17.36 -18.69 -33.79
N ALA A 426 17.95 -17.52 -34.05
CA ALA A 426 17.62 -16.66 -35.19
C ALA A 426 17.79 -17.41 -36.52
N VAL A 427 18.94 -18.08 -36.72
CA VAL A 427 19.17 -18.97 -37.88
C VAL A 427 18.08 -20.02 -38.00
N ILE A 428 17.79 -20.76 -36.92
CA ILE A 428 16.74 -21.80 -36.94
C ILE A 428 15.38 -21.20 -37.35
N THR A 429 15.03 -19.99 -36.88
CA THR A 429 13.76 -19.36 -37.25
C THR A 429 13.67 -18.85 -38.69
N ARG A 430 14.81 -18.65 -39.38
CA ARG A 430 14.85 -18.19 -40.80
C ARG A 430 15.12 -19.29 -41.83
N LEU A 431 15.43 -20.50 -41.40
CA LEU A 431 15.73 -21.60 -42.32
C LEU A 431 14.45 -22.18 -42.93
N PRO A 432 14.45 -22.55 -44.22
CA PRO A 432 13.42 -23.44 -44.74
C PRO A 432 13.57 -24.84 -44.14
N LEU A 433 12.47 -25.60 -44.10
CA LEU A 433 12.53 -27.03 -43.80
C LEU A 433 13.42 -27.77 -44.81
N PRO A 434 14.14 -28.84 -44.41
CA PRO A 434 14.74 -29.78 -45.35
C PRO A 434 13.70 -30.30 -46.34
N GLN A 435 14.11 -30.52 -47.60
CA GLN A 435 13.20 -30.84 -48.71
C GLN A 435 12.34 -32.10 -48.45
N GLU A 436 12.89 -33.07 -47.71
CA GLU A 436 12.21 -34.31 -47.30
C GLU A 436 10.99 -34.10 -46.37
N PHE A 437 10.90 -32.94 -45.69
CA PHE A 437 9.84 -32.62 -44.73
C PHE A 437 8.88 -31.50 -45.20
N PHE A 438 9.20 -30.80 -46.29
CA PHE A 438 8.51 -29.58 -46.72
C PHE A 438 7.00 -29.75 -46.97
N SER A 439 6.57 -30.95 -47.40
CA SER A 439 5.16 -31.28 -47.67
C SER A 439 4.47 -32.04 -46.54
N THR A 440 5.19 -32.45 -45.49
CA THR A 440 4.69 -33.42 -44.48
C THR A 440 4.68 -32.87 -43.06
N GLN A 441 5.49 -31.86 -42.73
CA GLN A 441 5.55 -31.27 -41.40
C GLN A 441 5.50 -29.73 -41.42
N SER A 442 5.05 -29.15 -40.32
CA SER A 442 5.14 -27.70 -40.08
C SER A 442 6.48 -27.33 -39.46
N HIS A 443 6.97 -26.12 -39.71
CA HIS A 443 8.24 -25.66 -39.15
C HIS A 443 8.12 -25.42 -37.62
N PRO A 444 8.90 -26.12 -36.76
CA PRO A 444 8.65 -26.14 -35.31
C PRO A 444 8.91 -24.79 -34.61
N PHE A 445 9.85 -24.00 -35.13
CA PHE A 445 10.22 -22.68 -34.58
C PHE A 445 10.19 -21.60 -35.68
N PRO A 446 9.02 -21.19 -36.20
CA PRO A 446 8.93 -20.36 -37.40
C PRO A 446 9.40 -18.91 -37.17
N ILE A 447 9.62 -18.15 -38.26
CA ILE A 447 10.09 -16.75 -38.26
C ILE A 447 9.24 -15.78 -37.41
N ALA A 448 8.00 -16.15 -37.09
CA ALA A 448 7.16 -15.45 -36.10
C ALA A 448 7.80 -15.35 -34.70
N LEU A 449 8.67 -16.29 -34.32
CA LEU A 449 9.40 -16.24 -33.05
C LEU A 449 10.49 -15.16 -33.08
N SER A 450 11.12 -14.90 -34.24
CA SER A 450 11.99 -13.73 -34.42
C SER A 450 11.21 -12.41 -34.30
N TRP A 451 10.00 -12.32 -34.87
CA TRP A 451 9.12 -11.16 -34.66
C TRP A 451 8.82 -10.97 -33.16
N HIS A 452 8.55 -12.06 -32.44
CA HIS A 452 8.29 -12.03 -31.01
C HIS A 452 9.50 -11.55 -30.19
N ILE A 453 10.74 -11.93 -30.52
CA ILE A 453 11.93 -11.44 -29.81
C ILE A 453 12.02 -9.91 -29.92
N LEU A 454 12.01 -9.37 -31.14
CA LEU A 454 12.11 -7.92 -31.38
C LEU A 454 10.97 -7.16 -30.73
N ALA A 455 9.72 -7.54 -31.01
CA ALA A 455 8.54 -6.84 -30.48
C ALA A 455 8.41 -6.92 -28.95
N ARG A 456 8.99 -7.94 -28.30
CA ARG A 456 9.05 -8.03 -26.84
C ARG A 456 10.12 -7.08 -26.30
N ILE A 457 11.34 -7.10 -26.86
CA ILE A 457 12.44 -6.21 -26.45
C ILE A 457 12.06 -4.73 -26.64
N CYS A 458 11.44 -4.34 -27.76
CA CYS A 458 10.97 -2.96 -27.98
C CYS A 458 9.93 -2.48 -26.94
N ASN A 459 9.17 -3.41 -26.36
CA ASN A 459 8.13 -3.12 -25.37
C ASN A 459 8.61 -3.32 -23.92
N THR A 460 9.83 -3.82 -23.70
CA THR A 460 10.39 -4.04 -22.35
C THR A 460 10.62 -2.69 -21.65
N PRO A 461 10.27 -2.55 -20.35
CA PRO A 461 10.55 -1.35 -19.57
C PRO A 461 12.02 -0.93 -19.64
N LEU A 462 12.29 0.34 -19.94
CA LEU A 462 13.65 0.84 -20.23
C LEU A 462 14.63 0.67 -19.05
N ASN A 463 14.13 0.62 -17.81
CA ASN A 463 14.94 0.33 -16.62
C ASN A 463 15.47 -1.12 -16.57
N LEU A 464 14.92 -2.04 -17.37
CA LEU A 464 15.37 -3.42 -17.51
C LEU A 464 16.25 -3.63 -18.77
N ILE A 465 16.38 -2.63 -19.64
CA ILE A 465 17.21 -2.71 -20.84
C ILE A 465 18.69 -2.57 -20.47
N THR A 466 19.51 -3.47 -21.00
CA THR A 466 20.95 -3.59 -20.75
C THR A 466 21.73 -3.66 -22.07
N ASN A 467 23.06 -3.57 -22.01
CA ASN A 467 23.93 -3.80 -23.18
C ASN A 467 23.61 -5.14 -23.90
N THR A 468 23.35 -6.20 -23.12
CA THR A 468 22.90 -7.52 -23.59
C THR A 468 21.80 -7.45 -24.63
N HIS A 469 20.77 -6.64 -24.38
CA HIS A 469 19.60 -6.52 -25.27
C HIS A 469 19.99 -5.99 -26.65
N PHE A 470 20.97 -5.09 -26.72
CA PHE A 470 21.49 -4.58 -28.00
C PHE A 470 22.47 -5.55 -28.65
N VAL A 471 23.31 -6.24 -27.87
CA VAL A 471 24.22 -7.29 -28.38
C VAL A 471 23.43 -8.40 -29.07
N ILE A 472 22.39 -8.94 -28.42
CA ILE A 472 21.55 -9.99 -29.03
C ILE A 472 20.73 -9.49 -30.21
N LEU A 473 20.31 -8.22 -30.24
CA LEU A 473 19.63 -7.64 -31.41
C LEU A 473 20.58 -7.54 -32.61
N GLY A 474 21.86 -7.19 -32.37
CA GLY A 474 22.91 -7.26 -33.39
C GLY A 474 23.17 -8.68 -33.87
N SER A 475 23.37 -9.63 -32.95
CA SER A 475 23.57 -11.05 -33.28
C SER A 475 22.39 -11.68 -34.04
N TRP A 476 21.16 -11.28 -33.70
CA TRP A 476 19.95 -11.64 -34.45
C TRP A 476 19.95 -11.04 -35.86
N TRP A 477 20.39 -9.79 -36.00
CA TRP A 477 20.40 -9.06 -37.26
C TRP A 477 21.31 -9.75 -38.29
N ASP A 478 22.55 -10.05 -37.88
CA ASP A 478 23.54 -10.78 -38.70
C ASP A 478 23.00 -12.13 -39.21
N ALA A 479 22.19 -12.80 -38.38
CA ALA A 479 21.69 -14.15 -38.60
C ALA A 479 20.40 -14.24 -39.44
N ALA A 480 19.54 -13.21 -39.39
CA ALA A 480 18.17 -13.31 -39.87
C ALA A 480 17.53 -12.02 -40.45
N ALA A 481 18.15 -10.83 -40.41
CA ALA A 481 17.48 -9.59 -40.82
C ALA A 481 17.01 -9.60 -42.29
N VAL A 482 17.82 -10.16 -43.20
CA VAL A 482 17.48 -10.31 -44.62
C VAL A 482 16.21 -11.14 -44.81
N GLN A 483 16.12 -12.31 -44.19
CA GLN A 483 14.96 -13.19 -44.29
C GLN A 483 13.75 -12.64 -43.52
N PHE A 484 13.98 -11.86 -42.46
CA PHE A 484 12.92 -11.16 -41.74
C PHE A 484 12.26 -10.07 -42.59
N LEU A 485 13.04 -9.31 -43.36
CA LEU A 485 12.55 -8.38 -44.38
C LEU A 485 11.80 -9.11 -45.50
N GLN A 486 12.28 -10.27 -45.96
CA GLN A 486 11.57 -11.10 -46.93
C GLN A 486 10.21 -11.62 -46.39
N ALA A 487 10.13 -11.94 -45.10
CA ALA A 487 8.92 -12.48 -44.48
C ALA A 487 7.83 -11.43 -44.17
N TYR A 488 8.20 -10.19 -43.81
CA TYR A 488 7.24 -9.16 -43.34
C TYR A 488 7.32 -7.81 -44.07
N GLY A 489 8.23 -7.66 -45.05
CA GLY A 489 8.38 -6.47 -45.88
C GLY A 489 8.42 -5.17 -45.08
N GLN A 490 7.51 -4.25 -45.39
CA GLN A 490 7.44 -2.93 -44.76
C GLN A 490 7.21 -2.99 -43.24
N GLN A 491 6.60 -4.05 -42.70
CA GLN A 491 6.39 -4.17 -41.26
C GLN A 491 7.67 -4.62 -40.54
N ALA A 492 8.51 -5.46 -41.17
CA ALA A 492 9.87 -5.71 -40.69
C ALA A 492 10.72 -4.44 -40.77
N SER A 493 10.71 -3.74 -41.91
CA SER A 493 11.45 -2.48 -42.11
C SER A 493 11.19 -1.47 -40.97
N LYS A 494 9.93 -1.20 -40.64
CA LYS A 494 9.54 -0.35 -39.50
C LYS A 494 10.09 -0.84 -38.16
N LEU A 495 10.16 -2.15 -37.93
CA LEU A 495 10.65 -2.74 -36.68
C LEU A 495 12.18 -2.69 -36.60
N LEU A 496 12.89 -2.84 -37.72
CA LEU A 496 14.34 -2.66 -37.83
C LEU A 496 14.74 -1.20 -37.52
N VAL A 497 14.02 -0.22 -38.07
CA VAL A 497 14.21 1.21 -37.73
C VAL A 497 13.92 1.45 -36.23
N LEU A 498 12.86 0.86 -35.67
CA LEU A 498 12.52 1.02 -34.25
C LEU A 498 13.62 0.50 -33.30
N ILE A 499 14.29 -0.62 -33.62
CA ILE A 499 15.42 -1.12 -32.81
C ILE A 499 16.72 -0.33 -33.07
N GLY A 500 16.97 0.11 -34.30
CA GLY A 500 18.21 0.80 -34.67
C GLY A 500 18.27 2.27 -34.27
N GLU A 501 17.23 3.05 -34.55
CA GLU A 501 17.16 4.49 -34.25
C GLU A 501 16.56 4.77 -32.87
N GLU A 502 15.29 4.45 -32.66
CA GLU A 502 14.52 4.88 -31.48
C GLU A 502 15.03 4.19 -30.20
N LEU A 503 15.12 2.86 -30.18
CA LEU A 503 15.53 2.11 -28.99
C LEU A 503 16.99 2.43 -28.57
N THR A 504 17.90 2.65 -29.52
CA THR A 504 19.27 3.08 -29.19
C THR A 504 19.31 4.54 -28.72
N SER A 505 18.48 5.43 -29.28
CA SER A 505 18.40 6.83 -28.87
C SER A 505 17.86 6.97 -27.45
N ARG A 506 16.85 6.17 -27.09
CA ARG A 506 16.25 6.17 -25.74
C ARG A 506 17.13 5.59 -24.63
N MET A 507 18.27 5.01 -24.98
CA MET A 507 19.28 4.49 -24.04
C MET A 507 20.67 5.11 -24.27
N ALA A 508 20.76 6.20 -25.04
CA ALA A 508 22.03 6.77 -25.51
C ALA A 508 22.93 7.27 -24.37
N GLU A 509 22.35 7.70 -23.25
CA GLU A 509 23.08 8.17 -22.07
C GLU A 509 23.85 7.04 -21.36
N LYS A 510 23.44 5.77 -21.56
CA LYS A 510 24.14 4.59 -21.06
C LYS A 510 25.39 4.22 -21.87
N LYS A 511 25.55 4.76 -23.09
CA LYS A 511 26.70 4.50 -24.00
C LYS A 511 26.98 3.01 -24.24
N TYR A 512 25.94 2.20 -24.38
CA TYR A 512 26.07 0.76 -24.61
C TYR A 512 26.76 0.43 -25.94
N VAL A 513 27.80 -0.40 -25.89
CA VAL A 513 28.61 -0.82 -27.06
C VAL A 513 27.75 -1.58 -28.08
N GLY A 514 26.82 -2.43 -27.61
CA GLY A 514 25.87 -3.11 -28.48
C GLY A 514 24.95 -2.14 -29.23
N ALA A 515 24.56 -1.02 -28.60
CA ALA A 515 23.70 -0.01 -29.22
C ALA A 515 24.44 0.76 -30.32
N ALA A 516 25.74 1.05 -30.12
CA ALA A 516 26.58 1.61 -31.16
C ALA A 516 26.74 0.65 -32.35
N ARG A 517 26.97 -0.65 -32.11
CA ARG A 517 26.98 -1.67 -33.18
C ARG A 517 25.67 -1.74 -33.95
N LEU A 518 24.52 -1.68 -33.25
CA LEU A 518 23.21 -1.79 -33.87
C LEU A 518 22.88 -0.59 -34.78
N ARG A 519 23.42 0.61 -34.48
CA ARG A 519 23.36 1.77 -35.39
C ARG A 519 24.15 1.53 -36.68
N ILE A 520 25.38 1.04 -36.57
CA ILE A 520 26.21 0.73 -37.74
C ILE A 520 25.53 -0.31 -38.66
N LEU A 521 24.84 -1.30 -38.09
CA LEU A 521 24.05 -2.27 -38.85
C LEU A 521 22.82 -1.65 -39.56
N LEU A 522 22.17 -0.68 -38.93
CA LEU A 522 21.08 0.10 -39.53
C LEU A 522 21.60 1.00 -40.67
N GLU A 523 22.69 1.74 -40.44
CA GLU A 523 23.35 2.61 -41.41
C GLU A 523 23.81 1.80 -42.64
N ALA A 524 24.44 0.64 -42.42
CA ALA A 524 24.84 -0.29 -43.48
C ALA A 524 23.65 -0.76 -44.33
N TRP A 525 22.49 -1.03 -43.70
CA TRP A 525 21.27 -1.36 -44.44
C TRP A 525 20.68 -0.16 -45.20
N GLN A 526 20.71 1.05 -44.62
CA GLN A 526 20.23 2.27 -45.27
C GLN A 526 21.03 2.62 -46.54
N ILE A 527 22.33 2.27 -46.60
CA ILE A 527 23.15 2.38 -47.82
C ILE A 527 23.06 1.17 -48.77
N ASN A 528 22.07 0.28 -48.56
CA ASN A 528 21.85 -0.98 -49.29
C ASN A 528 22.98 -2.04 -49.16
N SER A 529 23.80 -1.95 -48.11
CA SER A 529 24.90 -2.88 -47.80
C SER A 529 24.57 -3.80 -46.62
N MET A 530 23.32 -4.30 -46.56
CA MET A 530 22.91 -5.30 -45.55
C MET A 530 23.53 -6.66 -45.86
N GLU A 531 24.42 -7.11 -44.97
CA GLU A 531 25.03 -8.43 -45.04
C GLU A 531 24.14 -9.53 -44.42
N SER A 532 24.51 -10.78 -44.69
CA SER A 532 24.04 -11.97 -43.94
C SER A 532 25.11 -13.06 -44.02
N PHE A 533 25.09 -14.04 -43.12
CA PHE A 533 26.10 -15.12 -43.11
C PHE A 533 26.20 -15.81 -44.49
N PRO A 534 27.42 -16.00 -45.04
CA PRO A 534 27.62 -16.68 -46.32
C PRO A 534 26.95 -18.06 -46.34
N GLU A 535 26.15 -18.33 -47.38
CA GLU A 535 25.51 -19.63 -47.51
C GLU A 535 26.55 -20.76 -47.71
N MET A 536 26.17 -21.95 -47.24
CA MET A 536 27.08 -23.09 -47.19
C MET A 536 27.46 -23.57 -48.59
N SER A 537 28.74 -23.88 -48.79
CA SER A 537 29.23 -24.51 -50.02
C SER A 537 28.55 -25.85 -50.24
N ALA A 538 28.52 -26.32 -51.50
CA ALA A 538 28.13 -27.69 -51.81
C ALA A 538 28.85 -28.74 -50.93
#